data_AF-A0A7X7N233-F1
#
_entry.id   AF-A0A7X7N233-F1
#
_cell.length_a   1.000
_cell.length_b   1.000
_cell.length_c   1.000
_cell.angle_alpha   90.00
_cell.angle_beta   90.00
_cell.angle_gamma   90.00
#
_symmetry.space_group_name_H-M   'P 1'
#
loop_
_entity.id
_entity.type
_entity.pdbx_description
1 polymer ?
#
loop_
_entity_poly.entity_id
_entity_poly.type
_entity_poly.pdbx_seq_one_letter_code
_entity_poly.pdbx_strand_id
1 'polypeptide(L)' 'GWYVIKVDGHDVEAIQSALEAATAYQEGPVAIVAATIKGKGVSFMENQCGWHGKAPNAEQCAQALKECGVCK' A
#
# COMPACT_ATOMS: atom_id res chain seq x y z
N GLY A 1 1.19 26.67 1.05
CA GLY A 1 1.86 25.38 1.30
C GLY A 1 0.91 24.26 0.92
N TRP A 2 1.24 23.00 1.24
CA TRP A 2 0.32 21.86 1.11
C TRP A 2 -0.21 21.48 2.48
N TYR A 3 -1.49 21.11 2.58
CA TYR A 3 -2.03 20.43 3.75
C TYR A 3 -1.62 18.97 3.71
N VAL A 4 -1.00 18.44 4.77
CA VAL A 4 -0.42 17.09 4.76
C VAL A 4 -1.13 16.20 5.76
N ILE A 5 -1.64 15.06 5.28
CA ILE A 5 -2.28 14.02 6.10
C ILE A 5 -1.38 12.79 6.07
N LYS A 6 -1.06 12.21 7.24
CA LYS A 6 -0.29 10.97 7.34
C LYS A 6 -1.21 9.83 7.76
N VAL A 7 -1.10 8.69 7.09
CA VAL A 7 -1.95 7.50 7.36
C VAL A 7 -1.15 6.22 7.31
N ASP A 8 -1.65 5.16 7.95
CA ASP A 8 -1.26 3.80 7.61
C ASP A 8 -1.86 3.45 6.24
N GLY A 9 -1.01 3.09 5.29
CA GLY A 9 -1.41 2.75 3.93
C GLY A 9 -2.00 1.34 3.77
N HIS A 10 -2.08 0.56 4.85
CA HIS A 10 -2.75 -0.74 4.89
C HIS A 10 -4.04 -0.73 5.70
N ASP A 11 -4.44 0.43 6.21
CA ASP A 11 -5.72 0.64 6.90
C ASP A 11 -6.69 1.37 5.95
N VAL A 12 -7.68 0.63 5.46
CA VAL A 12 -8.66 1.13 4.49
C VAL A 12 -9.53 2.23 5.11
N GLU A 13 -9.87 2.14 6.39
CA GLU A 13 -10.71 3.13 7.07
C GLU A 13 -9.94 4.44 7.28
N ALA A 14 -8.65 4.34 7.64
CA ALA A 14 -7.78 5.50 7.75
C ALA A 14 -7.58 6.21 6.40
N ILE A 15 -7.42 5.46 5.32
CA ILE A 15 -7.33 6.02 3.96
C ILE A 15 -8.63 6.71 3.56
N GLN A 16 -9.78 6.08 3.79
CA GLN A 16 -11.08 6.67 3.49
C GLN A 16 -11.27 8.00 4.24
N SER A 17 -11.01 8.00 5.55
CA SER A 17 -11.10 9.20 6.38
C SER A 17 -10.19 10.33 5.89
N ALA A 18 -8.97 9.99 5.43
CA ALA A 18 -8.04 10.97 4.87
C ALA A 18 -8.51 11.54 3.53
N LEU A 19 -9.14 10.72 2.68
CA LEU A 19 -9.73 11.19 1.42
C LEU A 19 -10.93 12.12 1.67
N GLU A 20 -11.80 11.79 2.62
CA GLU A 20 -12.92 12.65 3.04
C GLU A 20 -12.40 14.00 3.57
N ALA A 21 -11.39 13.99 4.43
CA ALA A 21 -10.75 15.22 4.92
C ALA A 21 -10.08 16.03 3.79
N ALA A 22 -9.41 15.36 2.86
CA ALA A 22 -8.75 16.01 1.72
C ALA A 22 -9.75 16.68 0.77
N THR A 23 -10.90 16.04 0.53
CA THR A 23 -11.96 16.58 -0.34
C THR A 23 -12.75 17.72 0.30
N ALA A 24 -12.85 17.72 1.63
CA ALA A 24 -13.48 18.81 2.38
C ALA A 24 -12.58 20.06 2.48
N TYR A 25 -11.27 19.94 2.27
CA TYR A 25 -10.32 21.04 2.39
C TYR A 25 -10.37 21.97 1.16
N GLN A 26 -10.67 23.26 1.37
CA GLN A 26 -10.88 24.24 0.29
C GLN A 26 -9.74 25.26 0.16
N GLU A 27 -8.79 25.29 1.09
CA GLU A 27 -7.78 26.37 1.18
C GLU A 27 -6.52 26.11 0.35
N GLY A 28 -6.44 24.99 -0.38
CA GLY A 28 -5.29 24.68 -1.24
C GLY A 28 -5.07 23.18 -1.49
N PRO A 29 -3.87 22.78 -1.97
CA PRO A 29 -3.57 21.39 -2.29
C PRO A 29 -3.36 20.55 -1.02
N VAL A 30 -3.75 19.27 -1.11
CA VAL A 30 -3.60 18.27 -0.05
C VAL A 30 -2.66 17.15 -0.50
N ALA A 31 -1.72 16.75 0.36
CA ALA A 31 -0.87 15.57 0.19
C ALA A 31 -1.20 14.54 1.27
N ILE A 32 -1.52 13.32 0.85
CA ILE A 32 -1.68 12.19 1.76
C ILE A 32 -0.40 11.35 1.70
N VAL A 33 0.30 11.23 2.82
CA VAL A 33 1.52 10.43 2.96
C VAL A 33 1.14 9.11 3.62
N ALA A 34 0.97 8.07 2.80
CA ALA A 34 0.61 6.73 3.26
C ALA A 34 1.87 5.91 3.58
N ALA A 35 2.01 5.50 4.85
CA ALA A 35 3.07 4.59 5.27
C ALA A 35 2.75 3.17 4.80
N THR A 36 3.59 2.59 3.94
CA THR A 36 3.34 1.27 3.35
C THR A 36 4.52 0.33 3.52
N ILE A 37 4.29 -0.95 3.22
CA ILE A 37 5.29 -2.03 3.17
C ILE A 37 5.35 -2.44 1.71
N LYS A 38 6.50 -2.28 1.07
CA LYS A 38 6.69 -2.72 -0.32
C LYS A 38 6.58 -4.24 -0.37
N GLY A 39 5.72 -4.77 -1.24
CA GLY A 39 5.48 -6.21 -1.34
C GLY A 39 4.56 -6.77 -0.23
N LYS A 40 3.75 -5.91 0.42
CA LYS A 40 2.80 -6.31 1.46
C LYS A 40 1.98 -7.54 1.05
N GLY A 41 1.87 -8.51 1.95
CA GLY A 41 1.05 -9.72 1.78
C GLY A 41 1.80 -10.91 1.19
N VAL A 42 3.03 -10.74 0.73
CA VAL A 42 3.91 -11.84 0.29
C VAL A 42 5.20 -11.80 1.10
N SER A 43 5.39 -12.81 1.95
CA SER A 43 6.43 -12.90 2.99
C SER A 43 7.84 -12.64 2.45
N PHE A 44 8.18 -13.22 1.29
CA PHE A 44 9.49 -13.07 0.67
C PHE A 44 9.66 -11.79 -0.17
N MET A 45 8.59 -10.99 -0.34
CA MET A 45 8.62 -9.70 -1.02
C MET A 45 8.57 -8.50 -0.07
N GLU A 46 8.07 -8.69 1.16
CA GLU A 46 7.95 -7.59 2.13
C GLU A 46 9.30 -6.94 2.47
N ASN A 47 9.38 -5.62 2.23
CA ASN A 47 10.57 -4.79 2.44
C ASN A 47 11.83 -5.27 1.68
N GLN A 48 11.64 -5.98 0.57
CA GLN A 48 12.75 -6.47 -0.25
C GLN A 48 12.94 -5.63 -1.51
N CYS A 49 14.08 -4.94 -1.61
CA CYS A 49 14.38 -4.05 -2.74
C CYS A 49 14.41 -4.79 -4.09
N GLY A 50 14.94 -6.02 -4.12
CA GLY A 50 15.09 -6.84 -5.33
C GLY A 50 13.77 -7.20 -6.03
N TRP A 51 12.64 -7.03 -5.34
CA TRP A 51 11.31 -7.26 -5.90
C TRP A 51 10.67 -6.02 -6.53
N HIS A 52 11.42 -4.93 -6.74
CA HIS A 52 10.88 -3.73 -7.38
C HIS A 52 10.35 -3.95 -8.79
N GLY A 53 11.08 -4.71 -9.61
CA GLY A 53 10.78 -4.94 -11.02
C GLY A 53 11.11 -6.36 -11.47
N LYS A 54 11.34 -7.27 -10.53
CA LYS A 54 11.62 -8.68 -10.80
C LYS A 54 10.32 -9.48 -10.77
N ALA A 55 10.03 -10.20 -11.84
CA ALA A 55 8.91 -11.14 -11.86
C ALA A 55 9.21 -12.39 -11.01
N PRO A 56 8.23 -12.93 -10.26
CA PRO A 56 8.40 -14.21 -9.57
C PRO A 56 8.48 -15.36 -10.57
N ASN A 57 9.24 -16.40 -10.23
CA ASN A 57 9.19 -17.66 -10.97
C ASN A 57 7.90 -18.45 -10.63
N ALA A 58 7.70 -19.62 -11.25
CA ALA A 58 6.48 -20.41 -11.06
C ALA A 58 6.24 -20.82 -9.60
N GLU A 59 7.29 -21.23 -8.88
CA GLU A 59 7.19 -21.65 -7.48
C GLU A 59 6.86 -20.47 -6.56
N GLN A 60 7.53 -19.33 -6.77
CA GLN A 60 7.30 -18.09 -6.02
C GLN A 60 5.90 -17.52 -6.28
N CYS A 61 5.39 -17.64 -7.52
CA CYS A 61 4.04 -17.25 -7.87
C CYS A 61 3.00 -18.10 -7.11
N ALA A 62 3.16 -19.43 -7.13
CA ALA A 62 2.28 -20.33 -6.40
C ALA A 62 2.28 -20.04 -4.88
N GLN A 63 3.45 -19.77 -4.30
CA GLN A 63 3.57 -19.39 -2.90
C GLN A 63 2.88 -18.05 -2.60
N ALA A 64 3.12 -17.03 -3.43
CA ALA A 64 2.52 -15.71 -3.26
C ALA A 64 0.98 -15.76 -3.33
N LEU A 65 0.41 -16.52 -4.28
CA LEU A 65 -1.04 -16.69 -4.40
C LEU A 65 -1.67 -17.36 -3.17
N LYS A 66 -0.95 -18.33 -2.58
CA LYS A 66 -1.36 -18.98 -1.33
C LYS A 66 -1.33 -18.03 -0.15
N GLU A 67 -0.27 -17.22 -0.03
CA GLU A 67 -0.12 -16.22 1.05
C GLU A 67 -1.15 -15.08 0.94
N CYS A 68 -1.45 -14.61 -0.28
CA CYS A 68 -2.45 -13.59 -0.53
C CYS A 68 -3.91 -14.07 -0.37
N GLY A 69 -4.13 -15.36 -0.12
CA GLY A 69 -5.48 -15.94 0.02
C GLY A 69 -6.30 -16.00 -1.28
N VAL A 70 -5.64 -15.90 -2.44
CA VAL A 70 -6.29 -15.92 -3.77
C VAL A 70 -6.54 -17.36 -4.25
N CYS A 71 -5.78 -18.33 -3.73
CA CYS A 71 -6.04 -19.76 -3.95
C CYS A 71 -6.62 -20.39 -2.67
N LYS A 72 -7.91 -20.71 -2.69
CA LYS A 72 -8.51 -21.75 -1.86
C LYS A 72 -8.66 -23.03 -2.68
#